data_AF-A0A4Q9DHK4-F1
#
_entry.id   AF-A0A4Q9DHK4-F1
#
_cell.length_a   1.000
_cell.length_b   1.000
_cell.length_c   1.000
_cell.angle_alpha   90.00
_cell.angle_beta   90.00
_cell.angle_gamma   90.00
#
_symmetry.space_group_name_H-M   'P 1'
#
loop_
_entity.id
_entity.type
_entity.pdbx_description
1 polymer ?
#
loop_
_entity_poly.entity_id
_entity_poly.type
_entity_poly.pdbx_seq_one_letter_code
_entity_poly.pdbx_strand_id
1 'polypeptide(L)' 'MVEKCGLPEELTTVLKQLVMNGGIRMAGILLYSYCRRIYQVDDSTAARWMTAYFHREFPQQLQRHQMQVAKTKG' A
#
# COMPACT_ATOMS: atom_id res chain seq x y z
N MET A 1 3.24 -9.53 -25.10
CA MET A 1 2.16 -8.75 -24.48
C MET A 1 2.42 -8.77 -22.98
N VAL A 2 2.75 -7.63 -22.37
CA VAL A 2 2.94 -7.57 -20.91
C VAL A 2 1.55 -7.61 -20.32
N GLU A 3 1.09 -8.81 -19.95
CA GLU A 3 -0.09 -8.95 -19.12
C GLU A 3 0.11 -8.04 -17.92
N LYS A 4 -0.84 -7.14 -17.69
CA LYS A 4 -0.84 -6.31 -16.49
C LYS A 4 -0.97 -7.29 -15.31
N CYS A 5 0.15 -7.74 -14.74
CA CYS A 5 0.22 -8.42 -13.45
C CYS A 5 -0.18 -7.42 -12.37
N GLY A 6 -1.47 -7.07 -12.36
CA GLY A 6 -2.10 -6.31 -11.30
C GLY A 6 -2.22 -7.16 -10.04
N LEU A 7 -2.43 -6.50 -8.92
CA LEU A 7 -2.86 -7.19 -7.71
C LEU A 7 -4.20 -7.90 -7.99
N PRO A 8 -4.47 -9.04 -7.34
CA PRO A 8 -5.78 -9.66 -7.40
C PRO A 8 -6.89 -8.65 -7.05
N GLU A 9 -8.06 -8.80 -7.69
CA GLU A 9 -9.18 -7.89 -7.49
C GLU A 9 -9.65 -7.85 -6.03
N GLU A 10 -9.68 -9.01 -5.37
CA GLU A 10 -10.01 -9.12 -3.95
C GLU A 10 -9.04 -8.32 -3.08
N LEU A 11 -7.73 -8.46 -3.31
CA LEU A 11 -6.71 -7.70 -2.59
C LEU A 11 -6.87 -6.20 -2.82
N THR A 12 -7.10 -5.79 -4.07
CA THR A 12 -7.33 -4.40 -4.43
C THR A 12 -8.55 -3.82 -3.72
N THR A 13 -9.62 -4.60 -3.62
CA THR A 13 -10.87 -4.23 -2.94
C THR A 13 -10.65 -4.04 -1.44
N VAL A 14 -9.95 -4.97 -0.79
CA VAL A 14 -9.62 -4.87 0.64
C VAL A 14 -8.72 -3.66 0.91
N LEU A 15 -7.69 -3.42 0.09
CA LEU A 15 -6.81 -2.26 0.23
C LEU A 15 -7.61 -0.95 0.10
N LYS A 16 -8.51 -0.86 -0.88
CA LYS A 16 -9.38 0.30 -1.06
C LYS A 16 -10.27 0.55 0.15
N GLN A 17 -10.94 -0.48 0.67
CA GLN A 17 -11.79 -0.37 1.86
C GLN A 17 -10.99 0.07 3.09
N LEU A 18 -9.81 -0.51 3.31
CA LEU A 18 -8.93 -0.12 4.42
C LEU A 18 -8.53 1.36 4.30
N VAL A 19 -8.12 1.81 3.12
CA VAL A 19 -7.72 3.21 2.89
C VAL A 19 -8.90 4.17 3.07
N MET A 20 -10.07 3.84 2.52
CA MET A 20 -11.27 4.67 2.64
C MET A 20 -11.74 4.81 4.10
N ASN A 21 -11.52 3.78 4.92
CA ASN A 21 -11.80 3.79 6.36
C ASN A 21 -10.66 4.38 7.21
N GLY A 22 -9.64 5.00 6.59
CA GLY A 22 -8.51 5.61 7.30
C GLY A 22 -7.42 4.63 7.77
N GLY A 23 -7.59 3.33 7.52
CA GLY A 23 -6.67 2.24 7.85
C GLY A 23 -5.48 2.11 6.89
N ILE A 24 -4.89 3.23 6.45
CA ILE A 24 -3.80 3.24 5.47
C ILE A 24 -2.54 2.51 5.95
N ARG A 25 -2.22 2.58 7.24
CA ARG A 25 -1.11 1.82 7.83
C ARG A 25 -1.35 0.31 7.71
N MET A 26 -2.58 -0.12 7.97
CA MET A 26 -2.98 -1.53 7.88
C MET A 26 -2.99 -2.02 6.44
N ALA A 27 -3.45 -1.17 5.51
CA ALA A 27 -3.36 -1.43 4.07
C ALA A 27 -1.90 -1.57 3.61
N GLY A 28 -1.00 -0.71 4.11
CA GLY A 28 0.44 -0.80 3.88
C GLY A 28 1.04 -2.12 4.33
N ILE A 29 0.76 -2.53 5.57
CA ILE A 29 1.23 -3.82 6.13
C ILE A 29 0.72 -5.01 5.32
N LEU A 30 -0.56 -4.97 4.92
CA LEU A 30 -1.18 -6.03 4.12
C LEU A 30 -0.47 -6.17 2.77
N LEU A 31 -0.30 -5.07 2.04
CA LEU A 31 0.33 -5.09 0.72
C LEU A 31 1.81 -5.49 0.82
N TYR A 32 2.55 -4.96 1.78
CA TYR A 32 3.95 -5.34 2.02
C TYR A 32 4.08 -6.85 2.32
N SER A 33 3.22 -7.37 3.21
CA SER A 33 3.21 -8.80 3.56
C SER A 33 2.83 -9.68 2.38
N TYR A 34 1.88 -9.22 1.54
CA TYR A 34 1.50 -9.90 0.31
C TYR A 34 2.68 -9.96 -0.67
N CYS A 35 3.37 -8.84 -0.92
CA CYS A 35 4.55 -8.82 -1.79
C CYS A 35 5.62 -9.80 -1.28
N ARG A 36 5.89 -9.81 0.02
CA ARG A 36 6.88 -10.72 0.60
C ARG A 36 6.49 -12.20 0.53
N ARG A 37 5.23 -12.53 0.75
CA ARG A 37 4.79 -13.94 0.85
C ARG A 37 4.48 -14.54 -0.50
N ILE A 38 3.82 -13.77 -1.37
CA ILE A 38 3.32 -14.27 -2.66
C ILE A 38 4.35 -14.06 -3.76
N TYR A 39 4.98 -12.87 -3.80
CA TYR A 39 6.01 -12.59 -4.80
C TYR A 39 7.44 -12.91 -4.31
N GLN A 40 7.61 -13.29 -3.05
CA GLN A 40 8.88 -13.73 -2.46
C GLN A 40 10.03 -12.73 -2.67
N VAL A 41 9.70 -11.44 -2.72
CA VAL A 41 10.68 -10.36 -2.88
C VAL A 41 11.28 -9.96 -1.54
N ASP A 42 12.47 -9.36 -1.60
CA ASP A 42 13.14 -8.81 -0.42
C ASP A 42 12.40 -7.60 0.17
N ASP A 43 12.81 -7.22 1.38
CA ASP A 43 12.19 -6.13 2.13
C ASP A 43 12.23 -4.78 1.41
N SER A 44 13.34 -4.48 0.76
CA SER A 44 13.52 -3.21 0.04
C SER A 44 12.61 -3.15 -1.19
N THR A 45 12.49 -4.27 -1.91
CA THR A 45 11.61 -4.40 -3.07
C THR A 45 10.15 -4.33 -2.65
N ALA A 46 9.75 -5.06 -1.61
CA ALA A 46 8.38 -5.02 -1.08
C ALA A 46 7.99 -3.61 -0.60
N ALA A 47 8.87 -2.93 0.14
CA ALA A 47 8.63 -1.58 0.61
C ALA A 47 8.50 -0.57 -0.55
N ARG A 48 9.35 -0.71 -1.57
CA ARG A 48 9.31 0.15 -2.76
C ARG A 48 8.02 -0.06 -3.56
N TRP A 49 7.61 -1.31 -3.78
CA TRP A 49 6.38 -1.64 -4.51
C TRP A 49 5.14 -1.15 -3.77
N MET A 50 5.08 -1.38 -2.46
CA MET A 50 4.02 -0.86 -1.60
C MET A 50 3.93 0.66 -1.72
N THR A 51 5.05 1.36 -1.56
CA THR A 51 5.10 2.83 -1.62
C THR A 51 4.63 3.35 -2.98
N ALA A 52 5.15 2.77 -4.08
CA ALA A 52 4.75 3.13 -5.43
C ALA A 52 3.25 2.91 -5.68
N TYR A 53 2.69 1.81 -5.17
CA TYR A 53 1.26 1.51 -5.27
C TYR A 53 0.40 2.58 -4.57
N PHE A 54 0.68 2.90 -3.30
CA PHE A 54 -0.12 3.90 -2.57
C PHE A 54 0.05 5.32 -3.14
N HIS A 55 1.23 5.66 -3.67
CA HIS A 55 1.41 6.92 -4.39
C HIS A 55 0.56 7.01 -5.65
N ARG A 56 0.41 5.91 -6.39
CA ARG A 56 -0.37 5.88 -7.64
C ARG A 56 -1.87 5.86 -7.38
N GLU A 57 -2.33 5.02 -6.46
CA GLU A 57 -3.76 4.73 -6.26
C GLU A 57 -4.41 5.63 -5.20
N PHE A 58 -3.66 6.08 -4.19
CA PHE A 58 -4.20 6.78 -3.02
C PHE A 58 -3.38 8.02 -2.60
N PRO A 59 -3.04 8.94 -3.53
CA PRO A 59 -2.13 10.05 -3.25
C PRO A 59 -2.63 11.00 -2.14
N GLN A 60 -3.93 11.29 -2.10
CA GLN A 60 -4.51 12.19 -1.09
C GLN A 60 -4.50 11.59 0.31
N GLN A 61 -4.80 10.30 0.43
CA GLN A 61 -4.82 9.59 1.70
C GLN A 61 -3.41 9.39 2.24
N LEU A 62 -2.45 9.13 1.36
CA LEU A 62 -1.04 9.06 1.71
C LEU A 62 -0.53 10.40 2.24
N GLN A 63 -0.84 11.50 1.56
CA GLN A 63 -0.47 12.85 2.02
C GLN A 63 -1.08 13.16 3.40
N ARG A 64 -2.37 12.88 3.60
CA ARG A 64 -3.03 13.07 4.91
C ARG A 64 -2.40 12.23 6.01
N HIS A 65 -2.01 10.99 5.70
CA HIS A 65 -1.33 10.13 6.66
C HIS A 65 0.05 10.67 7.04
N GLN A 66 0.84 11.11 6.06
CA GLN A 66 2.15 11.71 6.31
C GLN A 66 2.05 12.97 7.16
N MET A 67 1.06 13.83 6.90
CA MET A 67 0.79 15.01 7.73
C MET A 67 0.42 14.64 9.16
N GLN A 68 -0.42 13.63 9.35
CA GLN A 68 -0.78 13.14 10.69
C GLN A 68 0.41 12.53 11.43
N VAL A 69 1.22 11.71 10.74
CA VAL A 69 2.44 11.12 11.33
C VAL A 69 3.45 12.20 11.71
N ALA A 70 3.61 13.23 10.89
CA ALA A 70 4.49 14.37 11.20
C ALA A 70 3.98 15.17 12.41
N LYS A 71 2.65 15.37 12.52
CA LYS A 71 2.04 16.09 13.65
C LYS A 71 2.12 15.32 14.97
N THR A 72 2.08 14.00 14.96
CA THR A 72 2.22 13.18 16.18
C THR A 72 3.67 13.07 16.67
N LYS A 73 4.65 13.46 15.85
CA LYS A 73 6.08 13.44 16.19
C LYS A 73 6.66 14.80 16.62
N GLY A 74 5.84 15.86 16.67
CA GLY A 74 6.22 17.18 17.18
C GLY A 74 5.48 17.49 18.46
#